data_AF-A0A2G9Z615-F1
#
_entry.id   AF-A0A2G9Z615-F1
#
_cell.length_a   1.000
_cell.length_b   1.000
_cell.length_c   1.000
_cell.angle_alpha   90.00
_cell.angle_beta   90.00
_cell.angle_gamma   90.00
#
_symmetry.space_group_name_H-M   'P 1'
#
loop_
_entity.id
_entity.type
_entity.pdbx_description
1 polymer ?
#
loop_
_entity_poly.entity_id
_entity_poly.type
_entity_poly.pdbx_seq_one_letter_code
_entity_poly.pdbx_strand_id
1 'polypeptide(L)'
;MKFFCKTILKYYLKYVTKIVLAIHRPTVVAISGSSNKTFIRDEVRKILEKKGKTVRANPKNFNTEIGLPLAILNVESGYNSYRAWLPIIGKAFWAIFQKNFPEFLVLELGVSQKGDMRYLLSIIRPKISIICEINQRYIESFSGMDNLFLEYQYLAQQTLQSGALILNYDNARVRSLSKKTHARVEYFGKTEKTEIFQIKKIERQKDGQKFWLKYNNKTQEFFTPRFGEHNIYAMTAGKVFEYILNEK
;
A
#
# COMPACT_ATOMS: atom_id res chain seq x y z
N MET A 1 7.93 -12.64 23.18
CA MET A 1 9.37 -12.63 22.84
C MET A 1 10.09 -11.57 23.65
N LYS A 2 11.16 -11.91 24.41
CA LYS A 2 11.99 -10.91 25.11
C LYS A 2 12.42 -9.84 24.10
N PHE A 3 12.42 -8.58 24.51
CA PHE A 3 12.66 -7.41 23.64
C PHE A 3 13.96 -7.54 22.81
N PHE A 4 15.01 -8.09 23.42
CA PHE A 4 16.30 -8.33 22.77
C PHE A 4 16.21 -9.31 21.58
N CYS A 5 15.56 -10.46 21.77
CA CYS A 5 15.32 -11.44 20.71
C CYS A 5 14.47 -10.86 19.57
N LYS A 6 13.48 -10.01 19.90
CA LYS A 6 12.65 -9.33 18.89
C LYS A 6 13.49 -8.41 18.02
N THR A 7 14.45 -7.70 18.61
CA THR A 7 15.32 -6.77 17.90
C THR A 7 16.27 -7.50 16.96
N ILE A 8 16.91 -8.59 17.43
CA ILE A 8 17.78 -9.42 16.58
C ILE A 8 16.99 -9.98 15.39
N LEU A 9 15.82 -10.58 15.66
CA LEU A 9 14.96 -11.13 14.62
C LEU A 9 14.54 -10.07 13.60
N LYS A 10 14.13 -8.89 14.07
CA LYS A 10 13.75 -7.74 13.23
C LYS A 10 14.85 -7.38 12.23
N TYR A 11 16.10 -7.24 12.70
CA TYR A 11 17.22 -6.90 11.82
C TYR A 11 17.61 -8.05 10.90
N TYR A 12 17.64 -9.28 11.41
CA TYR A 12 17.89 -10.47 10.61
C TYR A 12 16.92 -10.55 9.42
N LEU A 13 15.61 -10.49 9.68
CA LEU A 13 14.58 -10.53 8.65
C LEU A 13 14.72 -9.35 7.68
N LYS A 14 14.99 -8.14 8.17
CA LYS A 14 15.25 -6.97 7.32
C LYS A 14 16.37 -7.22 6.32
N TYR A 15 17.53 -7.71 6.75
CA TYR A 15 18.67 -7.90 5.85
C TYR A 15 18.46 -9.04 4.86
N VAL A 16 17.88 -10.16 5.30
CA VAL A 16 17.50 -11.26 4.40
C VAL A 16 16.50 -10.78 3.34
N THR A 17 15.45 -10.04 3.74
CA THR A 17 14.50 -9.46 2.79
C THR A 17 15.15 -8.50 1.81
N LYS A 18 16.09 -7.64 2.27
CA LYS A 18 16.82 -6.74 1.36
C LYS A 18 17.65 -7.49 0.33
N ILE A 19 18.29 -8.59 0.71
CA ILE A 19 19.03 -9.46 -0.23
C ILE A 19 18.08 -10.03 -1.28
N VAL A 20 16.96 -10.62 -0.86
CA VAL A 20 15.93 -11.16 -1.77
C VAL A 20 15.43 -10.10 -2.74
N LEU A 21 15.11 -8.89 -2.25
CA LEU A 21 14.65 -7.80 -3.10
C LEU A 21 15.72 -7.30 -4.07
N ALA A 22 17.00 -7.34 -3.68
CA ALA A 22 18.11 -6.96 -4.56
C ALA A 22 18.34 -7.97 -5.69
N ILE A 23 18.12 -9.27 -5.42
CA ILE A 23 18.21 -10.36 -6.40
C ILE A 23 17.05 -10.29 -7.39
N HIS A 24 15.81 -10.25 -6.90
CA HIS A 24 14.62 -10.39 -7.75
C HIS A 24 14.07 -9.09 -8.34
N ARG A 25 14.38 -7.94 -7.72
CA ARG A 25 13.99 -6.60 -8.18
C ARG A 25 12.50 -6.47 -8.59
N PRO A 26 11.55 -6.93 -7.75
CA PRO A 26 10.13 -6.82 -8.06
C PRO A 26 9.67 -5.35 -8.13
N THR A 27 8.57 -5.09 -8.82
CA THR A 27 7.90 -3.79 -8.75
C THR A 27 7.10 -3.69 -7.45
N VAL A 28 7.45 -2.73 -6.60
CA VAL A 28 6.77 -2.51 -5.32
C VAL A 28 5.68 -1.45 -5.46
N VAL A 29 4.45 -1.82 -5.10
CA VAL A 29 3.30 -0.92 -4.94
C VAL A 29 3.01 -0.78 -3.44
N ALA A 30 3.27 0.39 -2.86
CA ALA A 30 3.01 0.67 -1.46
C ALA A 30 1.63 1.30 -1.27
N ILE A 31 0.90 0.85 -0.25
CA ILE A 31 -0.44 1.34 0.07
C ILE A 31 -0.44 1.79 1.53
N SER A 32 -0.82 3.04 1.76
CA SER A 32 -0.90 3.58 3.11
C SER A 32 -2.08 4.54 3.27
N GLY A 33 -2.30 4.97 4.50
CA GLY A 33 -3.46 5.77 4.89
C GLY A 33 -4.09 5.29 6.19
N SER A 34 -4.86 6.16 6.82
CA SER A 34 -5.55 5.83 8.08
C SER A 34 -6.55 4.70 7.92
N SER A 35 -7.20 4.57 6.75
CA SER A 35 -8.28 3.64 6.44
C SER A 35 -8.09 3.01 5.05
N ASN A 36 -8.94 2.03 4.71
CA ASN A 36 -9.12 1.47 3.35
C ASN A 36 -7.93 0.77 2.69
N LYS A 37 -6.76 0.73 3.34
CA LYS A 37 -5.54 0.09 2.81
C LYS A 37 -5.77 -1.30 2.25
N THR A 38 -6.44 -2.17 3.01
CA THR A 38 -6.74 -3.55 2.62
C THR A 38 -7.64 -3.64 1.39
N PHE A 39 -8.66 -2.79 1.30
CA PHE A 39 -9.53 -2.74 0.13
C PHE A 39 -8.76 -2.31 -1.12
N ILE A 40 -7.93 -1.26 -1.02
CA ILE A 40 -7.09 -0.79 -2.13
C ILE A 40 -6.10 -1.88 -2.55
N ARG A 41 -5.46 -2.56 -1.58
CA ARG A 41 -4.51 -3.65 -1.83
C ARG A 41 -5.17 -4.76 -2.63
N ASP A 42 -6.36 -5.16 -2.22
CA ASP A 42 -7.09 -6.24 -2.89
C ASP A 42 -7.53 -5.82 -4.31
N GLU A 43 -7.95 -4.57 -4.52
CA GLU A 43 -8.28 -4.08 -5.86
C GLU A 43 -7.05 -4.03 -6.79
N VAL A 44 -5.92 -3.49 -6.31
CA VAL A 44 -4.66 -3.48 -7.07
C VAL A 44 -4.20 -4.91 -7.39
N ARG A 45 -4.30 -5.82 -6.43
CA ARG A 45 -3.95 -7.24 -6.62
C ARG A 45 -4.81 -7.88 -7.71
N LYS A 46 -6.14 -7.71 -7.65
CA LYS A 46 -7.07 -8.22 -8.67
C LYS A 46 -6.76 -7.69 -10.07
N ILE A 47 -6.41 -6.41 -10.19
CA ILE A 47 -6.06 -5.80 -11.48
C ILE A 47 -4.79 -6.44 -12.05
N LEU A 48 -3.77 -6.63 -11.23
CA LEU A 48 -2.52 -7.30 -11.63
C LEU A 48 -2.77 -8.76 -12.06
N GLU A 49 -3.54 -9.51 -11.26
CA GLU A 49 -3.91 -10.90 -11.56
C GLU A 49 -4.68 -10.99 -12.89
N LYS A 50 -5.66 -10.11 -13.12
CA LYS A 50 -6.42 -10.04 -14.39
C LYS A 50 -5.54 -9.74 -15.61
N LYS A 51 -4.42 -9.06 -15.41
CA LYS A 51 -3.42 -8.76 -16.45
C LYS A 51 -2.36 -9.86 -16.60
N GLY A 52 -2.54 -11.01 -15.95
CA GLY A 52 -1.61 -12.13 -16.01
C GLY A 52 -0.31 -11.89 -15.25
N LYS A 53 -0.26 -10.90 -14.34
CA LYS A 53 0.94 -10.59 -13.56
C LYS A 53 1.03 -11.45 -12.31
N THR A 54 2.23 -11.96 -12.04
CA THR A 54 2.50 -12.64 -10.78
C THR A 54 2.61 -11.62 -9.64
N VAL A 55 1.81 -11.80 -8.59
CA VAL A 55 1.69 -10.82 -7.50
C VAL A 55 1.71 -11.48 -6.14
N ARG A 56 2.34 -10.80 -5.17
CA ARG A 56 2.25 -11.13 -3.74
C ARG A 56 1.84 -9.88 -2.97
N ALA A 57 0.96 -10.07 -2.00
CA ALA A 57 0.43 -8.99 -1.16
C ALA A 57 0.49 -9.41 0.31
N ASN A 58 0.44 -8.46 1.26
CA ASN A 58 0.53 -8.82 2.68
C ASN A 58 -0.61 -9.78 3.07
N PRO A 59 -0.31 -10.90 3.75
CA PRO A 59 -1.35 -11.66 4.43
C PRO A 59 -1.76 -10.92 5.71
N LYS A 60 -3.07 -10.86 5.98
CA LYS A 60 -3.63 -10.28 7.21
C LYS A 60 -3.07 -8.86 7.47
N ASN A 61 -2.56 -8.61 8.69
CA ASN A 61 -2.01 -7.33 9.14
C ASN A 61 -0.47 -7.33 9.11
N PHE A 62 0.17 -8.07 8.19
CA PHE A 62 1.64 -8.16 8.13
C PHE A 62 2.25 -6.92 7.46
N ASN A 63 2.05 -5.75 8.08
CA ASN A 63 2.37 -4.44 7.52
C ASN A 63 3.32 -3.62 8.41
N THR A 64 3.88 -4.21 9.47
CA THR A 64 4.80 -3.60 10.44
C THR A 64 6.22 -4.18 10.34
N GLU A 65 7.09 -3.89 11.32
CA GLU A 65 8.54 -4.10 11.26
C GLU A 65 9.00 -5.56 11.12
N ILE A 66 8.19 -6.52 11.58
CA ILE A 66 8.41 -7.96 11.40
C ILE A 66 7.48 -8.52 10.32
N GLY A 67 6.21 -8.12 10.33
CA GLY A 67 5.22 -8.63 9.40
C GLY A 67 5.58 -8.37 7.93
N LEU A 68 6.07 -7.17 7.62
CA LEU A 68 6.40 -6.78 6.25
C LEU A 68 7.49 -7.70 5.63
N PRO A 69 8.66 -7.93 6.29
CA PRO A 69 9.60 -8.96 5.86
C PRO A 69 8.97 -10.34 5.62
N LEU A 70 8.15 -10.83 6.55
CA LEU A 70 7.51 -12.15 6.42
C LEU A 70 6.58 -12.22 5.20
N ALA A 71 5.80 -11.16 4.98
CA ALA A 71 4.92 -11.03 3.82
C ALA A 71 5.72 -11.07 2.51
N ILE A 72 6.85 -10.36 2.44
CA ILE A 72 7.71 -10.32 1.26
C ILE A 72 8.39 -11.66 1.02
N LEU A 73 8.84 -12.34 2.08
CA LEU A 73 9.53 -13.63 2.00
C LEU A 73 8.56 -14.83 1.85
N ASN A 74 7.24 -14.58 1.95
CA ASN A 74 6.19 -15.60 1.96
C ASN A 74 6.41 -16.68 3.03
N VAL A 75 6.70 -16.23 4.25
CA VAL A 75 6.85 -17.10 5.42
C VAL A 75 5.83 -16.74 6.50
N GLU A 76 5.45 -17.72 7.28
CA GLU A 76 4.50 -17.54 8.38
C GLU A 76 5.14 -16.80 9.57
N SER A 77 4.30 -16.36 10.52
CA SER A 77 4.76 -15.77 11.77
C SER A 77 4.78 -16.82 12.88
N GLY A 78 5.82 -16.79 13.72
CA GLY A 78 5.88 -17.60 14.94
C GLY A 78 5.00 -17.04 16.06
N TYR A 79 4.36 -15.88 15.84
CA TYR A 79 3.57 -15.14 16.82
C TYR A 79 4.29 -15.05 18.17
N ASN A 80 3.65 -15.54 19.23
CA ASN A 80 4.17 -15.49 20.59
C ASN A 80 5.05 -16.70 20.96
N SER A 81 5.20 -17.69 20.07
CA SER A 81 5.96 -18.91 20.33
C SER A 81 7.40 -18.81 19.83
N TYR A 82 8.37 -18.84 20.75
CA TYR A 82 9.79 -18.82 20.42
C TYR A 82 10.23 -20.03 19.59
N ARG A 83 9.73 -21.23 19.92
CA ARG A 83 10.10 -22.46 19.21
C ARG A 83 9.61 -22.45 17.77
N ALA A 84 8.46 -21.83 17.51
CA ALA A 84 7.92 -21.67 16.16
C ALA A 84 8.82 -20.79 15.27
N TRP A 85 9.63 -19.90 15.85
CA TRP A 85 10.52 -19.02 15.08
C TRP A 85 11.75 -19.72 14.52
N LEU A 86 12.24 -20.80 15.13
CA LEU A 86 13.43 -21.53 14.66
C LEU A 86 13.29 -22.01 13.20
N PRO A 87 12.23 -22.76 12.82
CA PRO A 87 12.05 -23.16 11.42
C PRO A 87 11.76 -21.97 10.50
N ILE A 88 11.13 -20.90 10.99
CA ILE A 88 10.81 -19.70 10.19
C ILE A 88 12.09 -18.93 9.82
N ILE A 89 13.05 -18.83 10.74
CA ILE A 89 14.36 -18.23 10.48
C ILE A 89 15.06 -19.01 9.37
N GLY A 90 15.08 -20.35 9.45
CA GLY A 90 15.62 -21.21 8.39
C GLY A 90 14.93 -20.97 7.05
N LYS A 91 13.58 -20.99 7.02
CA LYS A 91 12.79 -20.73 5.80
C LYS A 91 13.06 -19.34 5.21
N ALA A 92 13.19 -18.32 6.06
CA ALA A 92 13.51 -16.96 5.64
C ALA A 92 14.88 -16.90 4.95
N PHE A 93 15.91 -17.54 5.51
CA PHE A 93 17.21 -17.66 4.86
C PHE A 93 17.11 -18.34 3.50
N TRP A 94 16.40 -19.48 3.43
CA TRP A 94 16.20 -20.23 2.19
C TRP A 94 15.46 -19.44 1.10
N ALA A 95 14.69 -18.41 1.46
CA ALA A 95 14.03 -17.54 0.49
C ALA A 95 15.01 -16.79 -0.43
N ILE A 96 16.28 -16.63 -0.03
CA ILE A 96 17.36 -16.07 -0.87
C ILE A 96 17.57 -16.90 -2.14
N PHE A 97 17.34 -18.20 -2.07
CA PHE A 97 17.61 -19.14 -3.17
C PHE A 97 16.34 -19.53 -3.94
N GLN A 98 15.19 -18.91 -3.65
CA GLN A 98 13.95 -19.17 -4.38
C GLN A 98 14.07 -18.69 -5.83
N LYS A 99 13.80 -19.56 -6.81
CA LYS A 99 13.83 -19.17 -8.23
C LYS A 99 12.59 -18.38 -8.64
N ASN A 100 11.44 -18.71 -8.07
CA ASN A 100 10.16 -18.12 -8.44
C ASN A 100 9.79 -17.00 -7.46
N PHE A 101 9.92 -15.75 -7.91
CA PHE A 101 9.55 -14.56 -7.15
C PHE A 101 8.53 -13.73 -7.96
N PRO A 102 7.50 -13.15 -7.34
CA PRO A 102 6.47 -12.39 -8.04
C PRO A 102 7.04 -11.15 -8.72
N GLU A 103 6.50 -10.80 -9.90
CA GLU A 103 6.79 -9.55 -10.60
C GLU A 103 6.39 -8.32 -9.78
N PHE A 104 5.30 -8.42 -9.01
CA PHE A 104 4.75 -7.33 -8.21
C PHE A 104 4.63 -7.68 -6.72
N LEU A 105 4.99 -6.72 -5.87
CA LEU A 105 4.68 -6.73 -4.44
C LEU A 105 3.67 -5.61 -4.15
N VAL A 106 2.47 -5.96 -3.69
CA VAL A 106 1.42 -5.01 -3.30
C VAL A 106 1.36 -4.94 -1.78
N LEU A 107 2.04 -3.94 -1.22
CA LEU A 107 2.39 -3.88 0.19
C LEU A 107 1.63 -2.77 0.93
N GLU A 108 0.74 -3.17 1.85
CA GLU A 108 0.25 -2.29 2.89
C GLU A 108 1.35 -1.95 3.88
N LEU A 109 1.46 -0.68 4.23
CA LEU A 109 2.39 -0.16 5.22
C LEU A 109 1.61 0.40 6.41
N GLY A 110 1.79 -0.24 7.56
CA GLY A 110 1.18 0.13 8.82
C GLY A 110 2.14 0.98 9.64
N VAL A 111 1.65 2.12 10.13
CA VAL A 111 2.40 3.01 11.03
C VAL A 111 1.57 3.24 12.28
N SER A 112 2.25 3.24 13.42
CA SER A 112 1.68 3.49 14.75
C SER A 112 2.41 4.59 15.50
N GLN A 113 3.71 4.77 15.22
CA GLN A 113 4.58 5.73 15.88
C GLN A 113 5.54 6.37 14.88
N LYS A 114 6.13 7.48 15.31
CA LYS A 114 7.16 8.18 14.53
C LYS A 114 8.34 7.25 14.24
N GLY A 115 8.78 7.23 12.98
CA GLY A 115 9.89 6.43 12.47
C GLY A 115 9.50 5.08 11.89
N ASP A 116 8.24 4.64 12.00
CA ASP A 116 7.79 3.37 11.45
C ASP A 116 7.95 3.31 9.93
N MET A 117 7.45 4.32 9.21
CA MET A 117 7.57 4.40 7.75
C MET A 117 9.04 4.45 7.33
N ARG A 118 9.86 5.19 8.07
CA ARG A 118 11.32 5.23 7.82
C ARG A 118 11.93 3.83 7.91
N TYR A 119 11.55 3.04 8.90
CA TYR A 119 12.01 1.66 9.02
C TYR A 119 11.51 0.79 7.86
N LEU A 120 10.21 0.82 7.54
CA LEU A 120 9.64 0.01 6.46
C LEU A 120 10.29 0.33 5.10
N LEU A 121 10.48 1.61 4.80
CA LEU A 121 11.13 2.07 3.56
C LEU A 121 12.65 1.90 3.56
N SER A 122 13.25 1.51 4.69
CA SER A 122 14.65 1.03 4.69
C SER A 122 14.79 -0.39 4.16
N ILE A 123 13.67 -1.12 4.01
CA ILE A 123 13.58 -2.48 3.47
C ILE A 123 13.14 -2.43 2.00
N ILE A 124 12.06 -1.71 1.71
CA ILE A 124 11.43 -1.64 0.38
C ILE A 124 11.64 -0.28 -0.28
N ARG A 125 11.58 -0.26 -1.62
CA ARG A 125 11.63 0.98 -2.41
C ARG A 125 10.41 1.06 -3.34
N PRO A 126 9.35 1.77 -2.97
CA PRO A 126 8.10 1.80 -3.75
C PRO A 126 8.26 2.47 -5.10
N LYS A 127 7.84 1.79 -6.17
CA LYS A 127 7.68 2.38 -7.50
C LYS A 127 6.36 3.12 -7.62
N ILE A 128 5.31 2.61 -6.98
CA ILE A 128 4.01 3.27 -6.94
C ILE A 128 3.58 3.34 -5.49
N SER A 129 3.06 4.50 -5.07
CA SER A 129 2.51 4.69 -3.73
C SER A 129 1.08 5.18 -3.83
N ILE A 130 0.17 4.62 -3.02
CA ILE A 130 -1.23 5.01 -2.96
C ILE A 130 -1.56 5.46 -1.54
N ILE A 131 -2.04 6.70 -1.41
CA ILE A 131 -2.45 7.28 -0.12
C ILE A 131 -3.85 7.84 -0.29
N CYS A 132 -4.83 7.23 0.39
CA CYS A 132 -6.25 7.55 0.18
C CYS A 132 -6.84 8.44 1.28
N GLU A 133 -6.47 8.24 2.55
CA GLU A 133 -7.02 9.01 3.66
C GLU A 133 -5.98 9.25 4.75
N ILE A 134 -6.04 10.42 5.37
CA ILE A 134 -5.29 10.78 6.58
C ILE A 134 -6.27 11.42 7.56
N ASN A 135 -6.92 10.57 8.35
CA ASN A 135 -7.92 10.93 9.35
C ASN A 135 -7.48 10.42 10.73
N GLN A 136 -7.84 11.15 11.79
CA GLN A 136 -7.68 10.66 13.16
C GLN A 136 -8.69 9.55 13.41
N ARG A 137 -8.26 8.40 13.91
CA ARG A 137 -9.18 7.38 14.43
C ARG A 137 -9.56 7.58 15.89
N TYR A 138 -8.86 8.46 16.61
CA TYR A 138 -9.09 8.81 18.02
C TYR A 138 -8.74 10.30 18.22
N ILE A 139 -9.69 11.10 18.71
CA ILE A 139 -9.66 12.58 18.69
C ILE A 139 -8.61 13.19 19.66
N GLU A 140 -7.96 12.41 20.51
CA GLU A 140 -7.31 12.93 21.72
C GLU A 140 -5.81 13.28 21.65
N SER A 141 -5.19 13.46 20.48
CA SER A 141 -3.90 14.17 20.43
C SER A 141 -3.65 14.85 19.09
N PHE A 142 -3.61 16.18 19.09
CA PHE A 142 -3.15 16.97 17.95
C PHE A 142 -1.75 16.52 17.48
N SER A 143 -0.88 16.11 18.42
CA SER A 143 0.45 15.58 18.12
C SER A 143 0.44 14.26 17.33
N GLY A 144 -0.62 13.45 17.42
CA GLY A 144 -0.72 12.17 16.70
C GLY A 144 -0.93 12.34 15.20
N MET A 145 -1.70 13.35 14.80
CA MET A 145 -2.06 13.57 13.40
C MET A 145 -0.92 14.17 12.59
N ASP A 146 -0.15 15.11 13.17
CA ASP A 146 1.03 15.69 12.51
C ASP A 146 2.12 14.63 12.34
N ASN A 147 2.35 13.79 13.36
CA ASN A 147 3.27 12.67 13.25
C ASN A 147 2.82 11.68 12.17
N LEU A 148 1.53 11.34 12.11
CA LEU A 148 0.98 10.47 11.07
C LEU A 148 1.16 11.07 9.68
N PHE A 149 0.90 12.37 9.54
CA PHE A 149 1.14 13.10 8.30
C PHE A 149 2.61 13.04 7.89
N LEU A 150 3.55 13.23 8.82
CA LEU A 150 4.99 13.16 8.56
C LEU A 150 5.44 11.76 8.09
N GLU A 151 4.86 10.68 8.64
CA GLU A 151 5.12 9.32 8.16
C GLU A 151 4.68 9.14 6.69
N TYR A 152 3.48 9.60 6.34
CA TYR A 152 2.98 9.51 4.96
C TYR A 152 3.65 10.49 4.00
N GLN A 153 4.09 11.65 4.49
CA GLN A 153 4.97 12.56 3.77
C GLN A 153 6.29 11.88 3.42
N TYR A 154 6.87 11.13 4.35
CA TYR A 154 8.09 10.38 4.09
C TYR A 154 7.88 9.31 3.00
N LEU A 155 6.72 8.62 2.99
CA LEU A 155 6.37 7.71 1.89
C LEU A 155 6.27 8.44 0.54
N ALA A 156 5.60 9.58 0.49
CA ALA A 156 5.50 10.39 -0.73
C ALA A 156 6.90 10.80 -1.25
N GLN A 157 7.80 11.22 -0.36
CA GLN A 157 9.18 11.59 -0.68
C GLN A 157 10.02 10.43 -1.22
N GLN A 158 9.82 9.23 -0.69
CA GLN A 158 10.61 8.04 -1.05
C GLN A 158 10.03 7.25 -2.24
N THR A 159 8.88 7.67 -2.77
CA THR A 159 8.31 7.07 -3.98
C THR A 159 9.23 7.37 -5.17
N LEU A 160 9.57 6.35 -5.96
CA LEU A 160 10.53 6.49 -7.07
C LEU A 160 10.09 7.59 -8.04
N GLN A 161 11.07 8.41 -8.49
CA GLN A 161 10.83 9.45 -9.48
C GLN A 161 10.30 8.90 -10.81
N SER A 162 10.76 7.72 -11.24
CA SER A 162 10.25 6.97 -12.41
C SER A 162 8.90 6.27 -12.16
N GLY A 163 8.30 6.57 -11.02
CA GLY A 163 7.10 5.98 -10.47
C GLY A 163 5.92 6.94 -10.45
N ALA A 164 4.94 6.62 -9.62
CA ALA A 164 3.76 7.45 -9.43
C ALA A 164 3.25 7.47 -7.98
N LEU A 165 2.72 8.61 -7.56
CA LEU A 165 2.03 8.81 -6.30
C LEU A 165 0.54 9.06 -6.59
N ILE A 166 -0.32 8.14 -6.17
CA ILE A 166 -1.78 8.21 -6.35
C ILE A 166 -2.41 8.78 -5.07
N LEU A 167 -3.11 9.91 -5.20
CA LEU A 167 -3.63 10.68 -4.09
C LEU A 167 -5.14 10.92 -4.22
N ASN A 168 -5.86 10.72 -3.11
CA ASN A 168 -7.23 11.21 -2.99
C ASN A 168 -7.23 12.74 -2.85
N TYR A 169 -7.78 13.43 -3.85
CA TYR A 169 -7.86 14.89 -3.89
C TYR A 169 -8.82 15.46 -2.85
N ASP A 170 -9.85 14.70 -2.47
CA ASP A 170 -10.92 15.16 -1.57
C ASP A 170 -10.41 15.29 -0.12
N ASN A 171 -9.33 14.59 0.25
CA ASN A 171 -8.67 14.77 1.55
C ASN A 171 -7.54 15.80 1.45
N ALA A 172 -7.71 16.96 2.09
CA ALA A 172 -6.77 18.08 1.99
C ALA A 172 -5.32 17.75 2.41
N ARG A 173 -5.14 16.90 3.45
CA ARG A 173 -3.80 16.47 3.89
C ARG A 173 -3.16 15.56 2.86
N VAL A 174 -3.89 14.56 2.37
CA VAL A 174 -3.42 13.67 1.29
C VAL A 174 -3.04 14.50 0.06
N ARG A 175 -3.92 15.41 -0.38
CA ARG A 175 -3.66 16.30 -1.53
C ARG A 175 -2.39 17.12 -1.37
N SER A 176 -2.07 17.59 -0.16
CA SER A 176 -0.87 18.39 0.10
C SER A 176 0.45 17.62 -0.08
N LEU A 177 0.42 16.27 -0.02
CA LEU A 177 1.60 15.43 -0.18
C LEU A 177 2.24 15.50 -1.57
N SER A 178 1.47 15.92 -2.57
CA SER A 178 1.97 16.16 -3.93
C SER A 178 3.16 17.12 -3.98
N LYS A 179 3.21 18.10 -3.06
CA LYS A 179 4.30 19.07 -2.96
C LYS A 179 5.59 18.48 -2.38
N LYS A 180 5.59 17.20 -2.02
CA LYS A 180 6.65 16.53 -1.26
C LYS A 180 7.25 15.36 -2.03
N THR A 181 6.93 15.20 -3.32
CA THR A 181 7.47 14.13 -4.16
C THR A 181 8.04 14.67 -5.46
N HIS A 182 8.97 13.92 -6.05
CA HIS A 182 9.43 14.12 -7.42
C HIS A 182 8.81 13.11 -8.39
N ALA A 183 8.04 12.15 -7.90
CA ALA A 183 7.29 11.22 -8.73
C ALA A 183 6.13 11.93 -9.43
N ARG A 184 5.65 11.34 -10.53
CA ARG A 184 4.38 11.74 -11.14
C ARG A 184 3.25 11.64 -10.10
N VAL A 185 2.39 12.64 -10.04
CA VAL A 185 1.23 12.63 -9.13
C VAL A 185 -0.04 12.43 -9.95
N GLU A 186 -0.85 11.45 -9.55
CA GLU A 186 -2.18 11.23 -10.09
C GLU A 186 -3.23 11.42 -9.01
N TYR A 187 -4.30 12.14 -9.36
CA TYR A 187 -5.37 12.46 -8.43
C TYR A 187 -6.67 11.80 -8.84
N PHE A 188 -7.42 11.35 -7.83
CA PHE A 188 -8.82 10.98 -7.97
C PHE A 188 -9.68 11.66 -6.90
N GLY A 189 -10.97 11.80 -7.14
CA GLY A 189 -11.87 12.46 -6.19
C GLY A 189 -13.20 12.83 -6.84
N LYS A 190 -14.04 13.55 -6.11
CA LYS A 190 -15.36 14.01 -6.58
C LYS A 190 -15.30 15.38 -7.25
N THR A 191 -14.26 16.17 -6.95
CA THR A 191 -14.14 17.53 -7.48
C THR A 191 -13.85 17.56 -8.98
N GLU A 192 -14.21 18.65 -9.66
CA GLU A 192 -13.88 18.84 -11.09
C GLU A 192 -12.38 18.93 -11.35
N LYS A 193 -11.58 19.26 -10.33
CA LYS A 193 -10.11 19.34 -10.41
C LYS A 193 -9.44 17.98 -10.62
N THR A 194 -10.16 16.86 -10.43
CA THR A 194 -9.65 15.51 -10.71
C THR A 194 -10.09 15.08 -12.10
N GLU A 195 -9.74 15.87 -13.12
CA GLU A 195 -10.33 15.80 -14.46
C GLU A 195 -10.23 14.43 -15.13
N ILE A 196 -9.18 13.65 -14.84
CA ILE A 196 -8.97 12.33 -15.45
C ILE A 196 -9.70 11.23 -14.69
N PHE A 197 -9.85 11.36 -13.36
CA PHE A 197 -10.40 10.35 -12.45
C PHE A 197 -11.47 10.94 -11.52
N GLN A 198 -12.43 11.65 -12.09
CA GLN A 198 -13.52 12.30 -11.35
C GLN A 198 -14.68 11.32 -11.12
N ILE A 199 -15.04 11.12 -9.86
CA ILE A 199 -16.28 10.47 -9.45
C ILE A 199 -17.41 11.49 -9.63
N LYS A 200 -18.20 11.34 -10.70
CA LYS A 200 -19.28 12.25 -11.09
C LYS A 200 -20.54 12.06 -10.27
N LYS A 201 -20.87 10.81 -9.96
CA LYS A 201 -22.14 10.45 -9.32
C LYS A 201 -21.99 9.14 -8.56
N ILE A 202 -22.71 9.02 -7.45
CA ILE A 202 -22.80 7.81 -6.63
C ILE A 202 -24.28 7.56 -6.38
N GLU A 203 -24.74 6.33 -6.63
CA GLU A 203 -26.10 5.88 -6.33
C GLU A 203 -26.06 4.63 -5.48
N ARG A 204 -26.90 4.60 -4.44
CA ARG A 204 -27.08 3.40 -3.62
C ARG A 204 -28.14 2.50 -4.25
N GLN A 205 -27.86 1.22 -4.32
CA GLN A 205 -28.77 0.18 -4.79
C GLN A 205 -29.05 -0.82 -3.66
N LYS A 206 -29.98 -1.77 -3.89
CA LYS A 206 -30.34 -2.78 -2.89
C LYS A 206 -29.18 -3.74 -2.58
N ASP A 207 -28.37 -4.03 -3.58
CA ASP A 207 -27.28 -5.01 -3.58
C ASP A 207 -25.88 -4.38 -3.56
N GLY A 208 -25.80 -3.04 -3.48
CA GLY A 208 -24.52 -2.35 -3.51
C GLY A 208 -24.62 -0.86 -3.84
N GLN A 209 -23.64 -0.36 -4.57
CA GLN A 209 -23.59 1.02 -5.06
C GLN A 209 -23.07 1.06 -6.48
N LYS A 210 -23.66 1.94 -7.27
CA LYS A 210 -23.14 2.36 -8.57
C LYS A 210 -22.43 3.68 -8.46
N PHE A 211 -21.39 3.88 -9.25
CA PHE A 211 -20.75 5.17 -9.40
C PHE A 211 -20.28 5.40 -10.82
N TRP A 212 -20.31 6.67 -11.24
CA TRP A 212 -19.87 7.09 -12.56
C TRP A 212 -18.52 7.76 -12.42
N LEU A 213 -17.51 7.18 -13.04
CA LEU A 213 -16.13 7.65 -12.98
C LEU A 213 -15.72 8.13 -14.37
N LYS A 214 -15.22 9.36 -14.47
CA LYS A 214 -14.46 9.78 -15.64
C LYS A 214 -13.16 8.99 -15.65
N TYR A 215 -12.90 8.26 -16.73
CA TYR A 215 -11.78 7.35 -16.93
C TYR A 215 -11.55 7.17 -18.44
N ASN A 216 -10.30 7.27 -18.92
CA ASN A 216 -9.99 7.24 -20.36
C ASN A 216 -10.84 8.22 -21.20
N ASN A 217 -10.96 9.48 -20.73
CA ASN A 217 -11.76 10.54 -21.36
C ASN A 217 -13.26 10.24 -21.53
N LYS A 218 -13.78 9.19 -20.88
CA LYS A 218 -15.20 8.85 -20.91
C LYS A 218 -15.72 8.68 -19.49
N THR A 219 -16.98 9.00 -19.28
CA THR A 219 -17.67 8.63 -18.04
C THR A 219 -18.15 7.20 -18.16
N GLN A 220 -17.68 6.31 -17.29
CA GLN A 220 -18.07 4.91 -17.25
C GLN A 220 -18.76 4.58 -15.93
N GLU A 221 -19.75 3.69 -16.00
CA GLU A 221 -20.45 3.17 -14.83
C GLU A 221 -19.66 2.01 -14.22
N PHE A 222 -19.53 2.01 -12.89
CA PHE A 222 -18.94 0.93 -12.11
C PHE A 222 -19.87 0.55 -10.96
N PHE A 223 -19.79 -0.70 -10.53
CA PHE A 223 -20.58 -1.25 -9.43
C PHE A 223 -19.69 -1.86 -8.34
N THR A 224 -20.07 -1.64 -7.08
CA THR A 224 -19.50 -2.32 -5.91
C THR A 224 -20.63 -2.95 -5.08
N PRO A 225 -20.54 -4.23 -4.71
CA PRO A 225 -21.51 -4.83 -3.79
C PRO A 225 -21.33 -4.34 -2.34
N ARG A 226 -20.27 -3.58 -2.06
CA ARG A 226 -19.94 -3.06 -0.73
C ARG A 226 -20.39 -1.61 -0.58
N PHE A 227 -21.11 -1.33 0.51
CA PHE A 227 -21.57 0.00 0.86
C PHE A 227 -20.46 0.88 1.49
N GLY A 228 -20.58 2.19 1.34
CA GLY A 228 -19.69 3.22 1.85
C GLY A 228 -18.79 3.85 0.77
N GLU A 229 -18.67 5.18 0.79
CA GLU A 229 -17.82 5.93 -0.15
C GLU A 229 -16.37 5.46 -0.16
N HIS A 230 -15.88 4.98 0.98
CA HIS A 230 -14.54 4.44 1.13
C HIS A 230 -14.23 3.28 0.17
N ASN A 231 -15.23 2.44 -0.16
CA ASN A 231 -15.08 1.38 -1.15
C ASN A 231 -15.00 1.94 -2.57
N ILE A 232 -15.74 3.00 -2.86
CA ILE A 232 -15.71 3.69 -4.16
C ILE A 232 -14.35 4.36 -4.36
N TYR A 233 -13.80 5.02 -3.34
CA TYR A 233 -12.43 5.55 -3.40
C TYR A 233 -11.39 4.45 -3.60
N ALA A 234 -11.54 3.30 -2.94
CA ALA A 234 -10.62 2.19 -3.14
C ALA A 234 -10.64 1.64 -4.57
N MET A 235 -11.83 1.44 -5.14
CA MET A 235 -11.97 1.05 -6.55
C MET A 235 -11.43 2.10 -7.51
N THR A 236 -11.68 3.38 -7.23
CA THR A 236 -11.19 4.48 -8.05
C THR A 236 -9.67 4.54 -8.04
N ALA A 237 -9.03 4.41 -6.87
CA ALA A 237 -7.58 4.31 -6.76
C ALA A 237 -7.02 3.11 -7.54
N GLY A 238 -7.72 1.97 -7.52
CA GLY A 238 -7.43 0.82 -8.38
C GLY A 238 -7.48 1.18 -9.87
N LYS A 239 -8.49 1.93 -10.32
CA LYS A 239 -8.59 2.40 -11.71
C LYS A 239 -7.46 3.36 -12.11
N VAL A 240 -7.06 4.27 -11.22
CA VAL A 240 -5.87 5.10 -11.45
C VAL A 240 -4.61 4.24 -11.61
N PHE A 241 -4.44 3.23 -10.75
CA PHE A 241 -3.34 2.28 -10.86
C PHE A 241 -3.36 1.51 -12.18
N GLU A 242 -4.54 1.02 -12.60
CA GLU A 242 -4.72 0.33 -13.88
C GLU A 242 -4.33 1.21 -15.07
N TYR A 243 -4.69 2.49 -15.04
CA TYR A 243 -4.32 3.47 -16.06
C TYR A 243 -2.79 3.62 -16.16
N ILE A 244 -2.12 3.90 -15.03
CA ILE A 244 -0.65 4.05 -14.97
C ILE A 244 0.07 2.78 -15.46
N LEU A 245 -0.52 1.61 -15.21
CA LEU A 245 0.04 0.34 -15.65
C LEU A 245 -0.04 0.14 -17.17
N ASN A 246 -1.01 0.77 -17.85
CA ASN A 246 -1.23 0.64 -19.30
C ASN A 246 -0.50 1.68 -20.15
N GLU A 247 0.00 2.77 -19.55
CA GLU A 247 0.80 3.78 -20.26
C GLU A 247 2.24 3.33 -20.55
N LYS A 248 2.61 2.12 -20.15
CA LYS A 248 3.93 1.51 -20.37
C LYS A 248 3.82 0.38 -21.37
#